data_AF-A0A954G407-F1
#
_entry.id   AF-A0A954G407-F1
#
_cell.length_a   1.000
_cell.length_b   1.000
_cell.length_c   1.000
_cell.angle_alpha   90.00
_cell.angle_beta   90.00
_cell.angle_gamma   90.00
#
_symmetry.space_group_name_H-M   'P 1'
#
loop_
_entity.id
_entity.type
_entity.pdbx_description
1 polymer ?
#
loop_
_entity_poly.entity_id
_entity_poly.type
_entity_poly.pdbx_seq_one_letter_code
_entity_poly.pdbx_strand_id
1 'polypeptide(L)'
;GESGLEVSDFLPHTGALVDDLCVIRSLHGDSVNHPQSVYQMNTGSILMGHPSVGSWVAYGLGSENADMPAFVVMPDPGGGIKGGPPAWGSGYLPATFQGTTMRAGKTPILNLNPPASISSQQQRATLDLVQSMNRRHLEARDRDDELAARISAYELAFRMQTAAPEIVDLTQETQETHAMYGLNDPQTRDFGERCLLARRMVERGVRFVQLYSGDTVGWDAHSDVTK
;
A
#
# COMPACT_ATOMS: atom_id res chain seq x y z
N GLY A 1 9.64 9.83 -29.78
CA GLY A 1 10.18 8.56 -30.28
C GLY A 1 9.73 8.31 -31.70
N GLU A 2 9.94 7.10 -32.20
CA GLU A 2 9.50 6.63 -33.53
C GLU A 2 7.98 6.37 -33.60
N SER A 3 7.35 6.15 -32.45
CA SER A 3 5.90 5.90 -32.33
C SER A 3 5.01 7.07 -32.72
N GLY A 4 5.57 8.28 -32.83
CA GLY A 4 4.80 9.52 -33.09
C GLY A 4 3.86 9.93 -31.94
N LEU A 5 3.98 9.30 -30.77
CA LEU A 5 3.22 9.64 -29.58
C LEU A 5 3.72 10.96 -28.98
N GLU A 6 2.79 11.90 -28.76
CA GLU A 6 3.06 13.17 -28.11
C GLU A 6 3.21 12.97 -26.59
N VAL A 7 4.27 13.53 -26.02
CA VAL A 7 4.54 13.52 -24.57
C VAL A 7 4.93 14.93 -24.15
N SER A 8 4.52 15.34 -22.95
CA SER A 8 4.87 16.64 -22.39
C SER A 8 6.38 16.76 -22.12
N ASP A 9 6.95 17.93 -22.42
CA ASP A 9 8.34 18.28 -22.09
C ASP A 9 8.63 18.26 -20.58
N PHE A 10 7.59 18.31 -19.72
CA PHE A 10 7.72 18.16 -18.26
C PHE A 10 8.02 16.72 -17.81
N LEU A 11 7.87 15.74 -18.69
CA LEU A 11 8.12 14.33 -18.40
C LEU A 11 9.25 13.80 -19.31
N PRO A 12 10.46 14.40 -19.29
CA PRO A 12 11.51 14.08 -20.26
C PRO A 12 11.96 12.62 -20.16
N HIS A 13 12.01 12.06 -18.95
CA HIS A 13 12.35 10.66 -18.72
C HIS A 13 11.26 9.70 -19.22
N THR A 14 9.99 10.08 -19.12
CA THR A 14 8.88 9.30 -19.70
C THR A 14 8.89 9.40 -21.22
N GLY A 15 9.15 10.59 -21.76
CA GLY A 15 9.26 10.83 -23.21
C GLY A 15 10.37 10.00 -23.86
N ALA A 16 11.48 9.77 -23.15
CA ALA A 16 12.57 8.90 -23.60
C ALA A 16 12.15 7.42 -23.73
N LEU A 17 11.09 7.00 -23.05
CA LEU A 17 10.56 5.63 -23.04
C LEU A 17 9.30 5.48 -23.89
N VAL A 18 8.85 6.53 -24.60
CA VAL A 18 7.51 6.58 -25.21
C VAL A 18 7.23 5.43 -26.19
N ASP A 19 8.27 4.94 -26.86
CA ASP A 19 8.14 3.85 -27.83
C ASP A 19 7.90 2.48 -27.17
N ASP A 20 8.19 2.35 -25.87
CA ASP A 20 7.90 1.17 -25.04
C ASP A 20 6.55 1.28 -24.30
N LEU A 21 5.85 2.42 -24.42
CA LEU A 21 4.60 2.66 -23.72
C LEU A 21 3.37 2.29 -24.56
N CYS A 22 2.41 1.62 -23.92
CA CYS A 22 1.08 1.41 -24.49
C CYS A 22 0.13 2.54 -24.05
N VAL A 23 -0.37 3.32 -24.99
CA VAL A 23 -1.31 4.42 -24.71
C VAL A 23 -2.75 3.97 -24.89
N ILE A 24 -3.50 3.95 -23.78
CA ILE A 24 -4.93 3.64 -23.76
C ILE A 24 -5.74 4.93 -23.89
N ARG A 25 -6.28 5.20 -25.08
CA ARG A 25 -7.11 6.39 -25.36
C ARG A 25 -8.60 6.23 -25.05
N SER A 26 -9.02 5.01 -24.73
CA SER A 26 -10.42 4.67 -24.46
C SER A 26 -10.83 4.86 -22.99
N LEU A 27 -9.97 5.42 -22.15
CA LEU A 27 -10.30 5.69 -20.74
C LEU A 27 -11.36 6.80 -20.67
N HIS A 28 -12.43 6.52 -19.92
CA HIS A 28 -13.52 7.44 -19.63
C HIS A 28 -13.78 7.44 -18.12
N GLY A 29 -14.23 8.57 -17.58
CA GLY A 29 -14.59 8.71 -16.17
C GLY A 29 -16.03 9.19 -16.04
N ASP A 30 -16.78 8.59 -15.12
CA ASP A 30 -18.21 8.84 -14.95
C ASP A 30 -18.50 9.98 -13.96
N SER A 31 -17.45 10.54 -13.33
CA SER A 31 -17.57 11.65 -12.39
C SER A 31 -16.45 12.67 -12.55
N VAL A 32 -16.82 13.93 -12.30
CA VAL A 32 -15.94 15.09 -12.21
C VAL A 32 -15.40 15.33 -10.80
N ASN A 33 -15.91 14.60 -9.79
CA ASN A 33 -15.51 14.79 -8.40
C ASN A 33 -14.36 13.87 -8.03
N HIS A 34 -13.32 14.42 -7.41
CA HIS A 34 -12.11 13.68 -7.06
C HIS A 34 -12.36 12.37 -6.27
N PRO A 35 -13.16 12.32 -5.19
CA PRO A 35 -13.33 11.07 -4.45
C PRO A 35 -13.92 9.96 -5.32
N GLN A 36 -14.87 10.31 -6.19
CA GLN A 36 -15.55 9.36 -7.08
C GLN A 36 -14.60 8.86 -8.18
N SER A 37 -13.79 9.75 -8.77
CA SER A 37 -12.76 9.37 -9.74
C SER A 37 -11.68 8.48 -9.12
N VAL A 38 -11.29 8.76 -7.86
CA VAL A 38 -10.37 7.91 -7.09
C VAL A 38 -10.97 6.53 -6.89
N TYR A 39 -12.24 6.42 -6.47
CA TYR A 39 -12.90 5.12 -6.36
C TYR A 39 -12.95 4.40 -7.70
N GLN A 40 -13.27 5.12 -8.79
CA GLN A 40 -13.37 4.51 -10.10
C GLN A 40 -12.03 3.96 -10.59
N MET A 41 -10.94 4.71 -10.40
CA MET A 41 -9.59 4.27 -10.75
C MET A 41 -9.19 3.00 -10.00
N ASN A 42 -9.57 2.89 -8.72
CA ASN A 42 -9.14 1.79 -7.88
C ASN A 42 -10.08 0.59 -7.90
N THR A 43 -11.39 0.80 -8.10
CA THR A 43 -12.43 -0.22 -7.89
C THR A 43 -13.31 -0.45 -9.12
N GLY A 44 -13.16 0.38 -10.16
CA GLY A 44 -14.02 0.38 -11.33
C GLY A 44 -15.40 1.02 -11.10
N SER A 45 -15.68 1.56 -9.90
CA SER A 45 -16.96 2.18 -9.55
C SER A 45 -16.78 3.57 -8.95
N ILE A 46 -17.69 4.49 -9.26
CA ILE A 46 -17.78 5.80 -8.58
C ILE A 46 -18.37 5.71 -7.16
N LEU A 47 -18.87 4.53 -6.76
CA LEU A 47 -19.44 4.26 -5.44
C LEU A 47 -18.48 3.43 -4.59
N MET A 48 -18.47 3.70 -3.28
CA MET A 48 -17.74 2.90 -2.30
C MET A 48 -18.34 1.49 -2.18
N GLY A 49 -17.54 0.55 -1.64
CA GLY A 49 -17.99 -0.81 -1.33
C GLY A 49 -17.58 -1.87 -2.35
N HIS A 50 -16.99 -1.46 -3.47
CA HIS A 50 -16.37 -2.39 -4.41
C HIS A 50 -14.93 -2.69 -3.99
N PRO A 51 -14.44 -3.93 -4.20
CA PRO A 51 -13.06 -4.26 -3.92
C PRO A 51 -12.11 -3.49 -4.84
N SER A 52 -11.01 -2.98 -4.28
CA SER A 52 -9.97 -2.34 -5.09
C SER A 52 -9.16 -3.35 -5.89
N VAL A 53 -8.42 -2.87 -6.88
CA VAL A 53 -7.50 -3.66 -7.69
C VAL A 53 -6.48 -4.41 -6.82
N GLY A 54 -5.94 -3.77 -5.78
CA GLY A 54 -5.02 -4.41 -4.84
C GLY A 54 -5.68 -5.55 -4.07
N SER A 55 -6.93 -5.38 -3.65
CA SER A 55 -7.73 -6.41 -2.98
C SER A 55 -8.01 -7.60 -3.91
N TRP A 56 -8.37 -7.33 -5.18
CA TRP A 56 -8.57 -8.37 -6.19
C TRP A 56 -7.30 -9.14 -6.51
N VAL A 57 -6.18 -8.45 -6.64
CA VAL A 57 -4.88 -9.07 -6.88
C VAL A 57 -4.49 -9.97 -5.70
N ALA A 58 -4.65 -9.48 -4.47
CA ALA A 58 -4.37 -10.27 -3.27
C ALA A 58 -5.30 -11.49 -3.14
N TYR A 59 -6.59 -11.35 -3.49
CA TYR A 59 -7.56 -12.44 -3.48
C TYR A 59 -7.28 -13.49 -4.56
N GLY A 60 -7.05 -13.06 -5.80
CA GLY A 60 -6.92 -13.94 -6.95
C GLY A 60 -5.55 -14.60 -7.08
N LEU A 61 -4.48 -13.90 -6.69
CA LEU A 61 -3.10 -14.40 -6.84
C LEU A 61 -2.47 -14.81 -5.50
N GLY A 62 -3.08 -14.46 -4.36
CA GLY A 62 -2.50 -14.69 -3.05
C GLY A 62 -1.20 -13.91 -2.81
N SER A 63 -0.47 -14.33 -1.78
CA SER A 63 0.84 -13.78 -1.41
C SER A 63 1.87 -14.89 -1.36
N GLU A 64 3.05 -14.65 -1.92
CA GLU A 64 4.23 -15.51 -1.71
C GLU A 64 4.96 -15.16 -0.40
N ASN A 65 4.62 -14.02 0.20
CA ASN A 65 5.13 -13.57 1.47
C ASN A 65 4.19 -13.97 2.61
N ALA A 66 4.71 -14.70 3.59
CA ALA A 66 3.98 -15.08 4.80
C ALA A 66 4.09 -14.05 5.93
N ASP A 67 5.12 -13.21 5.90
CA ASP A 67 5.51 -12.30 6.98
C ASP A 67 5.06 -10.84 6.76
N MET A 68 4.49 -10.51 5.60
CA MET A 68 3.95 -9.20 5.26
C MET A 68 2.55 -9.29 4.63
N PRO A 69 1.74 -8.21 4.71
CA PRO A 69 0.46 -8.15 4.02
C PRO A 69 0.62 -8.32 2.51
N ALA A 70 -0.32 -9.02 1.88
CA ALA A 70 -0.36 -9.17 0.42
C ALA A 70 -0.56 -7.82 -0.31
N PHE A 71 -1.31 -6.90 0.32
CA PHE A 71 -1.64 -5.60 -0.21
C PHE A 71 -1.28 -4.49 0.80
N VAL A 72 -0.29 -3.67 0.45
CA VAL A 72 0.20 -2.55 1.25
C VAL A 72 -0.14 -1.22 0.56
N VAL A 73 -0.55 -0.24 1.34
CA VAL A 73 -0.88 1.10 0.88
C VAL A 73 -0.10 2.15 1.65
N MET A 74 0.63 3.01 0.96
CA MET A 74 1.40 4.11 1.55
C MET A 74 0.83 5.45 1.07
N PRO A 75 -0.13 6.03 1.81
CA PRO A 75 -0.69 7.33 1.48
C PRO A 75 0.33 8.44 1.69
N ASP A 76 0.07 9.58 1.06
CA ASP A 76 0.84 10.80 1.29
C ASP A 76 0.77 11.25 2.76
N PRO A 77 1.89 11.63 3.40
CA PRO A 77 1.89 12.09 4.79
C PRO A 77 1.04 13.34 5.04
N GLY A 78 0.85 14.19 4.02
CA GLY A 78 0.14 15.47 4.11
C GLY A 78 -1.37 15.36 4.32
N GLY A 79 -1.96 14.18 4.09
CA GLY A 79 -3.41 14.01 4.30
C GLY A 79 -4.06 12.85 3.57
N GLY A 80 -3.29 12.00 2.88
CA GLY A 80 -3.82 10.93 2.04
C GLY A 80 -4.71 11.45 0.91
N ILE A 81 -5.43 10.54 0.24
CA ILE A 81 -6.22 10.89 -0.94
C ILE A 81 -7.63 11.35 -0.61
N LYS A 82 -8.22 12.13 -1.52
CA LYS A 82 -9.65 12.45 -1.51
C LYS A 82 -10.46 11.16 -1.58
N GLY A 83 -11.40 10.99 -0.66
CA GLY A 83 -12.20 9.75 -0.51
C GLY A 83 -11.64 8.76 0.50
N GLY A 84 -10.33 8.80 0.80
CA GLY A 84 -9.74 8.05 1.90
C GLY A 84 -9.77 6.51 1.73
N PRO A 85 -9.76 5.75 2.84
CA PRO A 85 -9.58 4.30 2.85
C PRO A 85 -10.50 3.45 1.96
N PRO A 86 -11.77 3.83 1.70
CA PRO A 86 -12.62 3.12 0.76
C PRO A 86 -12.00 2.90 -0.63
N ALA A 87 -11.03 3.72 -1.05
CA ALA A 87 -10.32 3.55 -2.32
C ALA A 87 -9.45 2.28 -2.39
N TRP A 88 -9.00 1.75 -1.25
CA TRP A 88 -8.25 0.50 -1.16
C TRP A 88 -8.98 -0.56 -0.31
N GLY A 89 -10.31 -0.50 -0.34
CA GLY A 89 -11.19 -1.41 0.39
C GLY A 89 -11.18 -2.84 -0.15
N SER A 90 -11.47 -3.81 0.73
CA SER A 90 -11.81 -5.19 0.34
C SER A 90 -13.23 -5.31 -0.22
N GLY A 91 -14.11 -4.34 0.04
CA GLY A 91 -15.49 -4.36 -0.45
C GLY A 91 -16.25 -5.58 0.06
N TYR A 92 -16.77 -6.40 -0.85
CA TYR A 92 -17.43 -7.66 -0.54
C TYR A 92 -16.49 -8.88 -0.52
N LEU A 93 -15.18 -8.70 -0.70
CA LEU A 93 -14.20 -9.76 -0.44
C LEU A 93 -13.97 -9.91 1.08
N PRO A 94 -13.45 -11.07 1.54
CA PRO A 94 -13.10 -11.25 2.94
C PRO A 94 -12.20 -10.12 3.45
N ALA A 95 -12.42 -9.69 4.69
CA ALA A 95 -11.72 -8.56 5.29
C ALA A 95 -10.19 -8.76 5.37
N THR A 96 -9.70 -10.00 5.24
CA THR A 96 -8.26 -10.33 5.11
C THR A 96 -7.58 -9.68 3.91
N PHE A 97 -8.34 -9.31 2.87
CA PHE A 97 -7.81 -8.67 1.66
C PHE A 97 -7.88 -7.14 1.69
N GLN A 98 -8.23 -6.56 2.84
CA GLN A 98 -8.19 -5.12 3.04
C GLN A 98 -6.76 -4.59 2.91
N GLY A 99 -6.56 -3.52 2.14
CA GLY A 99 -5.26 -2.88 2.01
C GLY A 99 -4.74 -2.39 3.36
N THR A 100 -3.52 -2.79 3.71
CA THR A 100 -2.87 -2.43 4.98
C THR A 100 -2.12 -1.12 4.81
N THR A 101 -2.53 -0.09 5.54
CA THR A 101 -1.89 1.23 5.50
C THR A 101 -0.56 1.24 6.25
N MET A 102 0.51 1.64 5.57
CA MET A 102 1.81 1.96 6.15
C MET A 102 2.05 3.46 6.13
N ARG A 103 2.40 4.00 7.29
CA ARG A 103 2.69 5.43 7.50
C ARG A 103 4.15 5.73 7.22
N ALA A 104 4.45 7.00 6.95
CA ALA A 104 5.83 7.47 6.94
C ALA A 104 6.45 7.44 8.35
N GLY A 105 7.78 7.37 8.41
CA GLY A 105 8.56 7.47 9.64
C GLY A 105 8.94 6.13 10.29
N LYS A 106 9.48 6.21 11.52
CA LYS A 106 10.15 5.09 12.22
C LYS A 106 9.24 3.93 12.62
N THR A 107 7.94 4.18 12.72
CA THR A 107 6.94 3.18 13.09
C THR A 107 5.84 3.16 12.03
N PRO A 108 6.15 2.63 10.83
CA PRO A 108 5.23 2.71 9.70
C PRO A 108 3.95 1.91 9.93
N ILE A 109 4.00 0.93 10.84
CA ILE A 109 2.87 0.10 11.24
C ILE A 109 2.65 0.29 12.72
N LEU A 110 1.48 0.82 13.06
CA LEU A 110 1.14 1.13 14.44
C LEU A 110 1.08 -0.13 15.30
N ASN A 111 1.51 0.00 16.55
CA ASN A 111 1.43 -1.05 17.56
C ASN A 111 2.14 -2.35 17.15
N LEU A 112 3.11 -2.25 16.24
CA LEU A 112 3.87 -3.41 15.82
C LEU A 112 4.85 -3.82 16.92
N ASN A 113 5.54 -2.90 17.59
CA ASN A 113 6.56 -3.26 18.58
C ASN A 113 5.93 -3.73 19.91
N PRO A 114 6.34 -4.89 20.44
CA PRO A 114 5.92 -5.33 21.76
C PRO A 114 6.56 -4.45 22.86
N PRO A 115 5.97 -4.37 24.06
CA PRO A 115 6.60 -3.74 25.22
C PRO A 115 7.96 -4.37 25.53
N ALA A 116 8.96 -3.54 25.88
CA ALA A 116 10.33 -4.01 26.14
C ALA A 116 10.45 -5.05 27.27
N SER A 117 9.46 -5.13 28.16
CA SER A 117 9.40 -6.09 29.26
C SER A 117 8.88 -7.48 28.87
N ILE A 118 8.41 -7.67 27.62
CA ILE A 118 7.83 -8.92 27.14
C ILE A 118 8.83 -9.61 26.21
N SER A 119 9.24 -10.82 26.57
CA SER A 119 10.04 -11.66 25.67
C SER A 119 9.21 -12.21 24.52
N SER A 120 9.86 -12.53 23.39
CA SER A 120 9.20 -13.15 22.23
C SER A 120 8.48 -14.45 22.59
N GLN A 121 9.02 -15.24 23.54
CA GLN A 121 8.38 -16.47 24.01
C GLN A 121 7.08 -16.19 24.78
N GLN A 122 7.08 -15.20 25.67
CA GLN A 122 5.87 -14.79 26.40
C GLN A 122 4.80 -14.23 25.46
N GLN A 123 5.22 -13.49 24.44
CA GLN A 123 4.33 -12.96 23.43
C GLN A 123 3.71 -14.07 22.58
N ARG A 124 4.51 -15.04 22.11
CA ARG A 124 4.02 -16.22 21.37
C ARG A 124 3.00 -17.00 22.20
N ALA A 125 3.29 -17.28 23.47
CA ALA A 125 2.37 -17.96 24.37
C ALA A 125 1.06 -17.18 24.57
N THR A 126 1.12 -15.86 24.66
CA THR A 126 -0.06 -14.99 24.75
C THR A 126 -0.90 -15.06 23.47
N LEU A 127 -0.26 -15.02 22.30
CA LEU A 127 -0.93 -15.15 21.01
C LEU A 127 -1.56 -16.53 20.83
N ASP A 128 -0.88 -17.61 21.23
CA ASP A 128 -1.43 -18.98 21.20
C ASP A 128 -2.70 -19.10 22.04
N LEU A 129 -2.69 -18.51 23.24
CA LEU A 129 -3.86 -18.48 24.11
C LEU A 129 -5.02 -17.70 23.46
N VAL A 130 -4.76 -16.48 22.98
CA VAL A 130 -5.76 -15.64 22.30
C VAL A 130 -6.32 -16.34 21.06
N GLN A 131 -5.47 -16.98 20.26
CA GLN A 131 -5.91 -17.78 19.11
C GLN A 131 -6.79 -18.94 19.52
N SER A 132 -6.45 -19.67 20.59
CA SER A 132 -7.27 -20.80 21.07
C SER A 132 -8.67 -20.34 21.51
N MET A 133 -8.77 -19.14 22.09
CA MET A 133 -10.03 -18.53 22.48
C MET A 133 -10.82 -18.07 21.24
N ASN A 134 -10.14 -17.39 20.31
CA ASN A 134 -10.78 -16.89 19.10
C ASN A 134 -11.27 -18.02 18.19
N ARG A 135 -10.51 -19.12 18.06
CA ARG A 135 -10.94 -20.32 17.30
C ARG A 135 -12.21 -20.94 17.88
N ARG A 136 -12.25 -21.15 19.21
CA ARG A 136 -13.48 -21.62 19.89
C ARG A 136 -14.65 -20.66 19.73
N HIS A 137 -14.38 -19.35 19.72
CA HIS A 137 -15.42 -18.35 19.50
C HIS A 137 -15.95 -18.37 18.06
N LEU A 138 -15.07 -18.60 17.08
CA LEU A 138 -15.41 -18.73 15.67
C LEU A 138 -16.22 -20.01 15.38
N GLU A 139 -15.88 -21.14 16.02
CA GLU A 139 -16.65 -22.40 15.88
C GLU A 139 -18.14 -22.23 16.25
N ALA A 140 -18.46 -21.32 17.16
CA ALA A 140 -19.83 -21.03 17.57
C ALA A 140 -20.56 -20.03 16.63
N ARG A 141 -19.89 -19.50 15.61
CA ARG A 141 -20.42 -18.48 14.68
C ARG A 141 -20.21 -18.92 13.24
N ASP A 142 -21.31 -19.19 12.55
CA ASP A 142 -21.23 -19.53 11.13
C ASP A 142 -20.82 -18.29 10.31
N ARG A 143 -19.67 -18.37 9.62
CA ARG A 143 -19.19 -17.39 8.61
C ARG A 143 -18.93 -15.97 9.12
N ASP A 144 -18.27 -15.81 10.27
CA ASP A 144 -17.79 -14.52 10.77
C ASP A 144 -16.42 -14.14 10.15
N ASP A 145 -16.46 -13.55 8.95
CA ASP A 145 -15.25 -13.14 8.21
C ASP A 145 -14.46 -12.04 8.92
N GLU A 146 -15.11 -11.20 9.73
CA GLU A 146 -14.43 -10.15 10.49
C GLU A 146 -13.56 -10.76 11.60
N LEU A 147 -14.11 -11.72 12.34
CA LEU A 147 -13.36 -12.44 13.38
C LEU A 147 -12.20 -13.23 12.77
N ALA A 148 -12.42 -13.93 11.65
CA ALA A 148 -11.37 -14.66 10.95
C ALA A 148 -10.24 -13.74 10.47
N ALA A 149 -10.59 -12.56 9.93
CA ALA A 149 -9.61 -11.55 9.53
C ALA A 149 -8.83 -11.02 10.73
N ARG A 150 -9.49 -10.78 11.86
CA ARG A 150 -8.82 -10.31 13.08
C ARG A 150 -7.84 -11.34 13.65
N ILE A 151 -8.19 -12.63 13.63
CA ILE A 151 -7.27 -13.72 14.03
C ILE A 151 -6.04 -13.72 13.12
N SER A 152 -6.24 -13.64 11.81
CA SER A 152 -5.17 -13.64 10.82
C SER A 152 -4.26 -12.41 10.96
N ALA A 153 -4.84 -11.25 11.26
CA ALA A 153 -4.11 -10.00 11.47
C ALA A 153 -3.18 -10.07 12.70
N TYR A 154 -3.58 -10.72 13.79
CA TYR A 154 -2.70 -10.87 14.97
C TYR A 154 -1.47 -11.73 14.68
N GLU A 155 -1.64 -12.84 13.95
CA GLU A 155 -0.52 -13.67 13.52
C GLU A 155 0.41 -12.95 12.55
N LEU A 156 -0.17 -12.25 11.59
CA LEU A 156 0.58 -11.48 10.62
C LEU A 156 1.39 -10.38 11.35
N ALA A 157 0.77 -9.64 12.27
CA ALA A 157 1.45 -8.62 13.07
C ALA A 157 2.61 -9.20 13.88
N PHE A 158 2.46 -10.40 14.45
CA PHE A 158 3.57 -11.07 15.15
C PHE A 158 4.74 -11.39 14.23
N ARG A 159 4.49 -11.91 13.02
CA ARG A 159 5.57 -12.19 12.05
C ARG A 159 6.23 -10.91 11.54
N MET A 160 5.42 -9.88 11.27
CA MET A 160 5.88 -8.56 10.84
C MET A 160 6.83 -7.91 11.85
N GLN A 161 6.74 -8.21 13.15
CA GLN A 161 7.68 -7.68 14.15
C GLN A 161 9.14 -8.05 13.85
N THR A 162 9.36 -9.21 13.22
CA THR A 162 10.69 -9.66 12.84
C THR A 162 11.04 -9.18 11.42
N ALA A 163 10.10 -9.26 10.48
CA ALA A 163 10.36 -8.96 9.08
C ALA A 163 10.34 -7.46 8.73
N ALA A 164 9.42 -6.68 9.31
CA ALA A 164 9.22 -5.29 8.95
C ALA A 164 10.42 -4.38 9.25
N PRO A 165 11.16 -4.51 10.37
CA PRO A 165 12.34 -3.67 10.64
C PRO A 165 13.38 -3.73 9.52
N GLU A 166 13.62 -4.90 8.95
CA GLU A 166 14.58 -5.09 7.86
C GLU A 166 14.09 -4.48 6.55
N ILE A 167 12.77 -4.48 6.32
CA ILE A 167 12.15 -3.89 5.12
C ILE A 167 12.27 -2.36 5.14
N VAL A 168 12.03 -1.76 6.31
CA VAL A 168 11.99 -0.30 6.49
C VAL A 168 13.37 0.30 6.71
N ASP A 169 14.39 -0.52 6.96
CA ASP A 169 15.78 -0.05 7.05
C ASP A 169 16.37 0.23 5.67
N LEU A 170 16.30 1.50 5.26
CA LEU A 170 16.89 2.01 4.02
C LEU A 170 18.39 2.32 4.16
N THR A 171 18.99 2.18 5.35
CA THR A 171 20.42 2.48 5.56
C THR A 171 21.35 1.46 4.90
N GLN A 172 20.81 0.29 4.55
CA GLN A 172 21.52 -0.76 3.81
C GLN A 172 21.62 -0.49 2.30
N GLU A 173 20.94 0.54 1.79
CA GLU A 173 20.94 0.90 0.37
C GLU A 173 22.16 1.75 0.02
N THR A 174 22.64 1.63 -1.22
CA THR A 174 23.81 2.41 -1.67
C THR A 174 23.47 3.88 -1.86
N GLN A 175 24.49 4.74 -1.82
CA GLN A 175 24.30 6.17 -2.05
C GLN A 175 23.79 6.47 -3.46
N GLU A 176 24.19 5.67 -4.45
CA GLU A 176 23.69 5.74 -5.83
C GLU A 176 22.20 5.41 -5.87
N THR A 177 21.75 4.42 -5.11
CA THR A 177 20.33 4.08 -5.01
C THR A 177 19.54 5.20 -4.35
N HIS A 178 20.05 5.78 -3.26
CA HIS A 178 19.43 6.94 -2.63
C HIS A 178 19.31 8.12 -3.61
N ALA A 179 20.36 8.38 -4.40
CA ALA A 179 20.34 9.42 -5.43
C ALA A 179 19.31 9.12 -6.53
N MET A 180 19.25 7.88 -7.02
CA MET A 180 18.32 7.44 -8.07
C MET A 180 16.86 7.63 -7.66
N TYR A 181 16.53 7.38 -6.40
CA TYR A 181 15.18 7.58 -5.86
C TYR A 181 14.93 9.02 -5.38
N GLY A 182 15.88 9.94 -5.55
CA GLY A 182 15.69 11.35 -5.18
C GLY A 182 15.72 11.64 -3.67
N LEU A 183 16.40 10.82 -2.87
CA LEU A 183 16.49 11.03 -1.41
C LEU A 183 17.41 12.22 -1.04
N ASN A 184 18.22 12.67 -1.98
CA ASN A 184 19.17 13.77 -1.78
C ASN A 184 18.49 15.15 -1.82
N ASP A 185 17.29 15.25 -2.39
CA ASP A 185 16.52 16.49 -2.46
C ASP A 185 15.36 16.47 -1.45
N PRO A 186 15.27 17.44 -0.53
CA PRO A 186 14.16 17.53 0.42
C PRO A 186 12.76 17.51 -0.20
N GLN A 187 12.58 18.01 -1.43
CA GLN A 187 11.28 18.06 -2.11
C GLN A 187 10.82 16.68 -2.57
N THR A 188 11.75 15.83 -3.02
CA THR A 188 11.45 14.49 -3.54
C THR A 188 11.66 13.38 -2.52
N ARG A 189 12.36 13.67 -1.41
CA ARG A 189 12.79 12.66 -0.43
C ARG A 189 11.66 11.78 0.07
N ASP A 190 10.52 12.35 0.48
CA ASP A 190 9.42 11.56 1.06
C ASP A 190 8.86 10.53 0.07
N PHE A 191 8.50 10.98 -1.14
CA PHE A 191 7.97 10.09 -2.16
C PHE A 191 9.04 9.09 -2.64
N GLY A 192 10.29 9.54 -2.74
CA GLY A 192 11.45 8.70 -3.02
C GLY A 192 11.66 7.57 -2.01
N GLU A 193 11.60 7.87 -0.72
CA GLU A 193 11.68 6.88 0.36
C GLU A 193 10.55 5.85 0.25
N ARG A 194 9.32 6.29 -0.04
CA ARG A 194 8.17 5.38 -0.24
C ARG A 194 8.31 4.52 -1.49
N CYS A 195 8.84 5.05 -2.59
CA CYS A 195 9.17 4.30 -3.79
C CYS A 195 10.25 3.24 -3.54
N LEU A 196 11.31 3.58 -2.80
CA LEU A 196 12.38 2.65 -2.46
C LEU A 196 11.89 1.56 -1.50
N LEU A 197 11.06 1.94 -0.53
CA LEU A 197 10.41 1.01 0.38
C LEU A 197 9.46 0.05 -0.39
N ALA A 198 8.71 0.56 -1.37
CA ALA A 198 7.87 -0.26 -2.23
C ALA A 198 8.70 -1.29 -3.03
N ARG A 199 9.87 -0.89 -3.56
CA ARG A 199 10.80 -1.83 -4.22
C ARG A 199 11.18 -2.97 -3.29
N ARG A 200 11.66 -2.66 -2.07
CA ARG A 200 12.08 -3.66 -1.08
C ARG A 200 10.94 -4.59 -0.66
N MET A 201 9.71 -4.09 -0.59
CA MET A 201 8.51 -4.91 -0.34
C MET A 201 8.25 -5.90 -1.47
N VAL A 202 8.29 -5.44 -2.72
CA VAL A 202 8.09 -6.28 -3.90
C VAL A 202 9.20 -7.33 -4.00
N GLU A 203 10.47 -6.96 -3.76
CA GLU A 203 11.61 -7.89 -3.72
C GLU A 203 11.46 -9.00 -2.66
N ARG A 204 10.70 -8.72 -1.59
CA ARG A 204 10.37 -9.69 -0.54
C ARG A 204 9.00 -10.37 -0.73
N GLY A 205 8.40 -10.24 -1.92
CA GLY A 205 7.18 -10.95 -2.27
C GLY A 205 5.88 -10.33 -1.78
N VAL A 206 5.88 -9.05 -1.35
CA VAL A 206 4.62 -8.31 -1.19
C VAL A 206 3.97 -8.18 -2.57
N ARG A 207 2.77 -8.74 -2.71
CA ARG A 207 2.12 -8.91 -4.01
C ARG A 207 1.70 -7.60 -4.66
N PHE A 208 1.17 -6.66 -3.89
CA PHE A 208 0.69 -5.39 -4.39
C PHE A 208 1.05 -4.26 -3.44
N VAL A 209 1.74 -3.25 -3.96
CA VAL A 209 2.10 -2.04 -3.20
C VAL A 209 1.53 -0.84 -3.92
N GLN A 210 0.77 -0.02 -3.21
CA GLN A 210 0.16 1.18 -3.75
C GLN A 210 0.69 2.41 -3.04
N LEU A 211 1.23 3.35 -3.82
CA LEU A 211 1.69 4.65 -3.36
C LEU A 211 0.70 5.72 -3.79
N TYR A 212 0.42 6.68 -2.91
CA TYR A 212 -0.30 7.89 -3.29
C TYR A 212 0.59 9.10 -3.07
N SER A 213 0.85 9.86 -4.12
CA SER A 213 1.57 11.13 -4.04
C SER A 213 0.56 12.28 -4.10
N GLY A 214 0.72 13.25 -3.20
CA GLY A 214 -0.20 14.37 -3.07
C GLY A 214 -1.35 14.08 -2.11
N ASP A 215 -1.64 15.06 -1.27
CA ASP A 215 -2.69 14.99 -0.26
C ASP A 215 -4.07 15.37 -0.82
N THR A 216 -5.03 15.65 0.06
CA THR A 216 -6.37 16.09 -0.32
C THR A 216 -6.40 17.46 -1.00
N VAL A 217 -5.26 18.15 -1.11
CA VAL A 217 -5.12 19.48 -1.74
C VAL A 217 -4.16 19.42 -2.94
N GLY A 218 -3.16 18.55 -2.92
CA GLY A 218 -2.04 18.51 -3.89
C GLY A 218 -1.98 17.27 -4.79
N TRP A 219 -2.98 16.38 -4.76
CA TRP A 219 -3.03 15.21 -5.66
C TRP A 219 -3.07 15.58 -7.15
N ASP A 220 -3.77 16.65 -7.52
CA ASP A 220 -3.79 17.19 -8.88
C ASP A 220 -3.28 18.63 -8.89
N ALA A 221 -2.06 18.79 -9.40
CA ALA A 221 -1.38 20.08 -9.45
C ALA A 221 -2.10 21.04 -10.42
N HIS A 222 -2.73 22.08 -9.87
CA HIS A 222 -3.45 23.11 -10.65
C HIS A 222 -2.71 24.44 -10.75
N SER A 223 -1.61 24.61 -10.01
CA SER A 223 -0.89 25.87 -9.87
C SER A 223 0.61 25.64 -9.95
N ASP A 224 1.32 26.61 -10.55
CA ASP A 224 2.78 26.66 -10.60
C ASP A 224 3.48 25.38 -11.11
N VAL A 225 2.81 24.57 -11.94
CA VAL A 225 3.35 23.31 -12.53
C VAL A 225 4.61 23.56 -13.38
N THR A 226 4.85 24.81 -13.78
CA THR A 226 5.98 25.23 -14.61
C THR A 226 7.15 25.83 -13.83
N LYS A 227 7.02 26.05 -12.52
CA LYS A 227 8.03 26.70 -11.69
C LYS A 227 8.81 25.73 -10.83
#